data_AF-A0A6J0UMY2-F1
#
_entry.id   AF-A0A6J0UMY2-F1
#
_cell.length_a   1.000
_cell.length_b   1.000
_cell.length_c   1.000
_cell.angle_alpha   90.00
_cell.angle_beta   90.00
_cell.angle_gamma   90.00
#
_symmetry.space_group_name_H-M   'P 1'
#
loop_
_entity.id
_entity.type
_entity.pdbx_description
1 polymer ?
#
loop_
_entity_poly.entity_id
_entity_poly.type
_entity_poly.pdbx_seq_one_letter_code
_entity_poly.pdbx_strand_id
1 'polypeptide(L)'
;MSAEGPDSHMAEVKPLVDKEEGITHLIPDFDVQEQDVETVHGSVHVTMCGTLRGNRPAILTYHDIGLNHKTCFNPLFNFEDMQEITQHFAVCHVDAPGQQDGAASFPPGYMYPSMDQLAEMLPGILKQFGLKSVIGMGTGAGAYILTRFALNHPDMVEGLVLINVNPCAEGWMDWAATKISGWAHALPDMVISHLFSKDEIHSSQDLIHTYRQHILNDMNQNNLHLFVNSYNSRRDLDIERPVPGTSVVTLQCPALLVVGDSSPAVDAVVDCNAKLDPTKTTLLKMADCGGLPQVSQPAKLAEAFKYFIQGMGYMPSASMTRLMRSRTASGSSVASLEGNRSRSHTGEGSRSRSHTGEGSRSRSHTSEAIRNRAHADTRIELTPNSANNAEQSSPKSMEVSC
;
A
#
# COMPACT_ATOMS: atom_id res chain seq x y z
N MET A 1 42.05 70.54 -12.58
CA MET A 1 42.47 69.18 -12.21
C MET A 1 41.27 68.27 -12.33
N SER A 2 41.37 67.35 -13.29
CA SER A 2 40.83 65.99 -13.24
C SER A 2 39.32 65.73 -13.42
N ALA A 3 39.08 64.98 -14.50
CA ALA A 3 38.17 63.85 -14.67
C ALA A 3 36.73 64.12 -15.15
N GLU A 4 36.53 63.83 -16.44
CA GLU A 4 35.30 63.27 -17.01
C GLU A 4 34.89 61.98 -16.28
N GLY A 5 33.59 61.78 -16.12
CA GLY A 5 32.96 60.50 -15.76
C GLY A 5 31.54 60.44 -16.35
N PRO A 6 31.08 59.28 -16.87
CA PRO A 6 30.00 59.22 -17.85
C PRO A 6 28.63 58.83 -17.27
N ASP A 7 27.63 58.97 -18.15
CA ASP A 7 26.21 58.60 -18.10
C ASP A 7 25.73 57.65 -16.99
N SER A 8 24.64 58.07 -16.34
CA SER A 8 23.81 57.27 -15.46
C SER A 8 23.05 56.19 -16.24
N HIS A 9 23.59 54.97 -16.29
CA HIS A 9 22.78 53.78 -16.56
C HIS A 9 22.08 53.34 -15.26
N MET A 10 20.75 53.48 -15.21
CA MET A 10 19.93 52.74 -14.26
C MET A 10 20.00 51.25 -14.62
N ALA A 11 20.80 50.49 -13.88
CA ALA A 11 20.71 49.05 -13.87
C ALA A 11 19.59 48.65 -12.92
N GLU A 12 18.47 48.23 -13.50
CA GLU A 12 17.38 47.53 -12.85
C GLU A 12 17.94 46.25 -12.20
N VAL A 13 17.95 46.21 -10.86
CA VAL A 13 18.32 45.01 -10.10
C VAL A 13 17.16 44.04 -10.22
N LYS A 14 17.27 43.12 -11.17
CA LYS A 14 16.39 41.94 -11.27
C LYS A 14 16.52 41.10 -9.99
N PRO A 15 15.42 40.75 -9.32
CA PRO A 15 15.45 39.80 -8.22
C PRO A 15 15.94 38.44 -8.72
N LEU A 16 16.78 37.80 -7.90
CA LEU A 16 17.26 36.44 -8.12
C LEU A 16 16.06 35.48 -8.06
N VAL A 17 15.89 34.76 -9.16
CA VAL A 17 14.82 33.79 -9.44
C VAL A 17 14.80 32.65 -8.41
N ASP A 18 13.58 32.20 -8.17
CA ASP A 18 13.09 31.30 -7.14
C ASP A 18 13.85 29.99 -6.99
N LYS A 19 13.99 29.56 -5.74
CA LYS A 19 14.62 28.30 -5.33
C LYS A 19 13.56 27.30 -4.81
N GLU A 20 12.43 27.23 -5.51
CA GLU A 20 11.33 26.27 -5.24
C GLU A 20 11.14 25.22 -6.35
N GLU A 21 11.90 25.25 -7.44
CA GLU A 21 11.73 24.32 -8.58
C GLU A 21 12.43 22.96 -8.39
N GLY A 22 12.42 22.40 -7.18
CA GLY A 22 13.12 21.13 -6.87
C GLY A 22 12.25 19.88 -6.81
N ILE A 23 10.93 20.00 -6.65
CA ILE A 23 10.08 18.83 -6.27
C ILE A 23 8.82 18.68 -7.16
N THR A 24 8.52 19.62 -8.05
CA THR A 24 7.20 19.67 -8.75
C THR A 24 7.17 19.24 -10.21
N HIS A 25 8.28 18.84 -10.83
CA HIS A 25 8.29 18.59 -12.29
C HIS A 25 8.71 17.18 -12.70
N LEU A 26 7.95 16.15 -12.31
CA LEU A 26 7.96 14.83 -12.98
C LEU A 26 6.57 14.16 -13.04
N ILE A 27 5.50 14.95 -13.07
CA ILE A 27 4.17 14.43 -13.40
C ILE A 27 3.94 14.79 -14.88
N PRO A 28 3.83 13.82 -15.81
CA PRO A 28 3.30 14.11 -17.16
C PRO A 28 1.95 14.79 -16.99
N ASP A 29 1.62 15.86 -17.72
CA ASP A 29 0.34 16.62 -17.63
C ASP A 29 -0.88 15.72 -17.34
N PHE A 30 -1.11 15.41 -16.07
CA PHE A 30 -2.27 14.71 -15.57
C PHE A 30 -3.17 15.82 -15.07
N ASP A 31 -4.43 15.78 -15.48
CA ASP A 31 -5.44 16.68 -14.96
C ASP A 31 -5.48 16.49 -13.43
N VAL A 32 -4.98 17.48 -12.69
CA VAL A 32 -5.01 17.50 -11.22
C VAL A 32 -6.17 18.41 -10.84
N GLN A 33 -7.16 17.84 -10.19
CA GLN A 33 -8.32 18.55 -9.69
C GLN A 33 -8.40 18.41 -8.18
N GLU A 34 -8.20 19.52 -7.48
CA GLU A 34 -8.44 19.63 -6.04
C GLU A 34 -9.87 20.13 -5.80
N GLN A 35 -10.58 19.47 -4.89
CA GLN A 35 -11.94 19.86 -4.53
C GLN A 35 -12.25 19.49 -3.08
N ASP A 36 -12.93 20.40 -2.37
CA ASP A 36 -13.60 20.11 -1.12
C ASP A 36 -14.96 19.44 -1.39
N VAL A 37 -15.13 18.22 -0.90
CA VAL A 37 -16.34 17.40 -1.09
C VAL A 37 -17.16 17.43 0.20
N GLU A 38 -18.39 17.94 0.12
CA GLU A 38 -19.34 17.90 1.22
C GLU A 38 -19.85 16.47 1.44
N THR A 39 -19.66 15.93 2.65
CA THR A 39 -20.07 14.58 3.04
C THR A 39 -21.04 14.61 4.22
N VAL A 40 -21.50 13.43 4.65
CA VAL A 40 -22.41 13.27 5.78
C VAL A 40 -21.85 13.80 7.11
N HIS A 41 -20.52 13.88 7.25
CA HIS A 41 -19.84 14.31 8.49
C HIS A 41 -18.94 15.53 8.28
N GLY A 42 -19.29 16.39 7.31
CA GLY A 42 -18.56 17.60 6.96
C GLY A 42 -17.77 17.48 5.67
N SER A 43 -16.97 18.51 5.38
CA SER A 43 -16.20 18.60 4.14
C SER A 43 -14.88 17.84 4.24
N VAL A 44 -14.51 17.17 3.14
CA VAL A 44 -13.26 16.41 2.99
C VAL A 44 -12.54 16.91 1.75
N HIS A 45 -11.27 17.27 1.91
CA HIS A 45 -10.45 17.70 0.79
C HIS A 45 -9.97 16.50 -0.02
N VAL A 46 -10.13 16.57 -1.33
CA VAL A 46 -9.78 15.48 -2.26
C VAL A 46 -9.00 16.02 -3.44
N THR A 47 -7.90 15.34 -3.77
CA THR A 47 -7.10 15.61 -4.97
C THR A 47 -7.26 14.44 -5.94
N MET A 48 -7.91 14.69 -7.07
CA MET A 48 -8.00 13.76 -8.18
C MET A 48 -6.83 13.97 -9.14
N CYS A 49 -6.08 12.91 -9.42
CA CYS A 49 -4.99 12.91 -10.38
C CYS A 49 -5.28 11.94 -11.52
N GLY A 50 -5.27 12.47 -12.74
CA GLY A 50 -5.42 11.70 -13.97
C GLY A 50 -6.86 11.36 -14.33
N THR A 51 -7.05 10.79 -15.52
CA THR A 51 -8.37 10.64 -16.13
C THR A 51 -8.99 9.27 -15.84
N LEU A 52 -10.28 9.26 -15.49
CA LEU A 52 -11.06 8.03 -15.37
C LEU A 52 -11.15 7.30 -16.71
N ARG A 53 -10.82 6.00 -16.73
CA ARG A 53 -10.78 5.19 -17.95
C ARG A 53 -11.84 4.08 -17.92
N GLY A 54 -12.98 4.34 -18.56
CA GLY A 54 -14.05 3.36 -18.70
C GLY A 54 -14.64 2.95 -17.35
N ASN A 55 -14.79 1.65 -17.13
CA ASN A 55 -15.29 1.07 -15.87
C ASN A 55 -14.14 0.65 -14.92
N ARG A 56 -12.90 1.11 -15.12
CA ARG A 56 -11.81 0.76 -14.21
C ARG A 56 -12.02 1.42 -12.83
N PRO A 57 -11.68 0.75 -11.72
CA PRO A 57 -11.68 1.39 -10.42
C PRO A 57 -10.67 2.54 -10.38
N ALA A 58 -10.89 3.52 -9.50
CA ALA A 58 -9.85 4.47 -9.14
C ALA A 58 -8.98 3.91 -8.00
N ILE A 59 -7.74 4.37 -7.89
CA ILE A 59 -6.92 4.12 -6.70
C ILE A 59 -7.30 5.18 -5.67
N LEU A 60 -7.91 4.77 -4.55
CA LEU A 60 -8.28 5.68 -3.47
C LEU A 60 -7.23 5.60 -2.37
N THR A 61 -6.63 6.71 -1.97
CA THR A 61 -5.63 6.72 -0.90
C THR A 61 -6.14 7.42 0.36
N TYR A 62 -5.74 6.93 1.53
CA TYR A 62 -6.06 7.54 2.83
C TYR A 62 -4.83 7.50 3.75
N HIS A 63 -4.38 8.65 4.23
CA HIS A 63 -3.11 8.79 4.94
C HIS A 63 -3.21 8.42 6.43
N ASP A 64 -2.05 8.40 7.11
CA ASP A 64 -1.94 8.16 8.55
C ASP A 64 -2.01 9.47 9.36
N ILE A 65 -2.12 9.38 10.68
CA ILE A 65 -2.06 10.52 11.59
C ILE A 65 -0.74 11.29 11.45
N GLY A 66 -0.81 12.63 11.46
CA GLY A 66 0.37 13.49 11.33
C GLY A 66 0.99 13.53 9.94
N LEU A 67 0.25 13.04 8.94
CA LEU A 67 0.54 13.16 7.52
C LEU A 67 -0.66 13.77 6.81
N ASN A 68 -0.48 14.07 5.53
CA ASN A 68 -1.54 14.26 4.55
C ASN A 68 -1.21 13.42 3.29
N HIS A 69 -1.99 13.52 2.22
CA HIS A 69 -1.72 12.72 1.03
C HIS A 69 -0.34 13.02 0.42
N LYS A 70 0.12 14.27 0.48
CA LYS A 70 1.41 14.67 -0.09
C LYS A 70 2.56 14.01 0.65
N THR A 71 2.58 14.11 1.97
CA THR A 71 3.64 13.50 2.78
C THR A 71 3.51 11.98 2.89
N CYS A 72 2.31 11.43 2.80
CA CYS A 72 2.10 9.99 2.88
C CYS A 72 2.35 9.27 1.54
N PHE A 73 1.96 9.83 0.40
CA PHE A 73 1.87 9.10 -0.86
C PHE A 73 2.63 9.71 -2.05
N ASN A 74 2.93 11.02 -2.09
CA ASN A 74 3.72 11.57 -3.21
C ASN A 74 5.06 10.84 -3.42
N PRO A 75 5.82 10.44 -2.37
CA PRO A 75 7.05 9.67 -2.55
C PRO A 75 6.86 8.38 -3.36
N LEU A 76 5.71 7.71 -3.21
CA LEU A 76 5.37 6.50 -3.97
C LEU A 76 4.81 6.82 -5.35
N PHE A 77 3.82 7.71 -5.43
CA PHE A 77 3.09 7.99 -6.68
C PHE A 77 3.91 8.77 -7.71
N ASN A 78 4.95 9.49 -7.26
CA ASN A 78 5.93 10.13 -8.15
C ASN A 78 7.13 9.24 -8.48
N PHE A 79 7.21 8.03 -7.91
CA PHE A 79 8.29 7.09 -8.21
C PHE A 79 8.16 6.52 -9.63
N GLU A 80 9.26 6.36 -10.36
CA GLU A 80 9.27 5.96 -11.78
C GLU A 80 8.47 4.66 -12.03
N ASP A 81 8.70 3.63 -11.21
CA ASP A 81 8.02 2.34 -11.35
C ASP A 81 6.50 2.44 -11.11
N MET A 82 6.04 3.45 -10.35
CA MET A 82 4.63 3.68 -10.07
C MET A 82 3.91 4.37 -11.25
N GLN A 83 4.66 5.05 -12.14
CA GLN A 83 4.10 5.68 -13.33
C GLN A 83 3.48 4.66 -14.30
N GLU A 84 4.02 3.44 -14.37
CA GLU A 84 3.42 2.36 -15.16
C GLU A 84 1.98 2.07 -14.72
N ILE A 85 1.70 2.21 -13.42
CA ILE A 85 0.39 1.97 -12.82
C ILE A 85 -0.50 3.19 -13.00
N THR A 86 -0.02 4.38 -12.62
CA THR A 86 -0.84 5.62 -12.65
C THR A 86 -1.22 6.06 -14.07
N GLN A 87 -0.51 5.60 -15.11
CA GLN A 87 -0.96 5.76 -16.50
C GLN A 87 -2.27 5.01 -16.83
N HIS A 88 -2.65 4.00 -16.04
CA HIS A 88 -3.81 3.14 -16.28
C HIS A 88 -4.98 3.41 -15.32
N PHE A 89 -4.73 4.10 -14.21
CA PHE A 89 -5.68 4.33 -13.13
C PHE A 89 -5.70 5.81 -12.76
N ALA A 90 -6.90 6.37 -12.57
CA ALA A 90 -7.03 7.63 -11.86
C ALA A 90 -6.71 7.41 -10.38
N VAL A 91 -6.14 8.41 -9.74
CA VAL A 91 -5.82 8.39 -8.31
C VAL A 91 -6.67 9.43 -7.60
N CYS A 92 -7.30 9.04 -6.51
CA CYS A 92 -8.12 9.88 -5.64
C CYS A 92 -7.44 9.94 -4.28
N HIS A 93 -6.76 11.04 -4.00
CA HIS A 93 -6.12 11.30 -2.73
C HIS A 93 -7.11 11.95 -1.77
N VAL A 94 -7.34 11.34 -0.61
CA VAL A 94 -8.23 11.88 0.42
C VAL A 94 -7.38 12.40 1.58
N ASP A 95 -7.55 13.67 1.90
CA ASP A 95 -7.04 14.25 3.13
C ASP A 95 -8.13 14.19 4.21
N ALA A 96 -7.79 13.60 5.36
CA ALA A 96 -8.70 13.57 6.51
C ALA A 96 -9.11 15.01 6.89
N PRO A 97 -10.33 15.22 7.44
CA PRO A 97 -10.83 16.55 7.72
C PRO A 97 -9.83 17.42 8.50
N GLY A 98 -9.48 18.57 7.91
CA GLY A 98 -8.58 19.55 8.51
C GLY A 98 -7.09 19.18 8.48
N GLN A 99 -6.70 18.13 7.76
CA GLN A 99 -5.30 17.70 7.59
C GLN A 99 -4.68 18.15 6.26
N GLN A 100 -5.49 18.69 5.33
CA GLN A 100 -4.98 19.27 4.09
C GLN A 100 -4.12 20.53 4.35
N ASP A 101 -3.23 20.85 3.39
CA ASP A 101 -2.37 22.03 3.50
C ASP A 101 -3.19 23.31 3.66
N GLY A 102 -2.78 24.17 4.61
CA GLY A 102 -3.45 25.45 4.84
C GLY A 102 -4.86 25.34 5.47
N ALA A 103 -5.24 24.16 5.98
CA ALA A 103 -6.54 23.98 6.63
C ALA A 103 -6.76 24.96 7.80
N ALA A 104 -7.93 25.62 7.81
CA ALA A 104 -8.36 26.44 8.93
C ALA A 104 -8.58 25.57 10.18
N SER A 105 -8.33 26.13 11.38
CA SER A 105 -8.63 25.42 12.62
C SER A 105 -10.13 25.26 12.80
N PHE A 106 -10.56 24.07 13.19
CA PHE A 106 -11.92 23.86 13.65
C PHE A 106 -12.22 24.71 14.91
N PRO A 107 -13.48 25.12 15.11
CA PRO A 107 -13.85 25.90 16.28
C PRO A 107 -13.67 25.10 17.58
N PRO A 108 -13.47 25.78 18.73
CA PRO A 108 -13.44 25.11 20.03
C PRO A 108 -14.72 24.29 20.27
N GLY A 109 -14.56 23.05 20.77
CA GLY A 109 -15.68 22.14 21.01
C GLY A 109 -16.22 21.44 19.75
N TYR A 110 -15.55 21.58 18.60
CA TYR A 110 -15.88 20.81 17.41
C TYR A 110 -15.80 19.30 17.68
N MET A 111 -16.89 18.60 17.37
CA MET A 111 -16.98 17.15 17.48
C MET A 111 -16.39 16.52 16.22
N TYR A 112 -15.09 16.20 16.28
CA TYR A 112 -14.39 15.57 15.15
C TYR A 112 -14.96 14.18 14.84
N PRO A 113 -15.09 13.79 13.56
CA PRO A 113 -15.63 12.48 13.20
C PRO A 113 -14.82 11.33 13.81
N SER A 114 -15.51 10.34 14.38
CA SER A 114 -14.90 9.07 14.79
C SER A 114 -14.36 8.30 13.59
N MET A 115 -13.49 7.30 13.82
CA MET A 115 -12.94 6.46 12.73
C MET A 115 -14.01 5.77 11.88
N ASP A 116 -15.14 5.38 12.47
CA ASP A 116 -16.26 4.80 11.75
C ASP A 116 -16.98 5.85 10.90
N GLN A 117 -17.21 7.05 11.46
CA GLN A 117 -17.79 8.17 10.71
C GLN A 117 -16.86 8.63 9.59
N LEU A 118 -15.54 8.59 9.77
CA LEU A 118 -14.59 8.90 8.71
C LEU A 118 -14.74 7.94 7.52
N ALA A 119 -15.01 6.66 7.77
CA ALA A 119 -15.29 5.68 6.73
C ALA A 119 -16.64 5.93 6.02
N GLU A 120 -17.65 6.41 6.75
CA GLU A 120 -18.97 6.77 6.20
C GLU A 120 -18.93 7.98 5.24
N MET A 121 -17.85 8.76 5.23
CA MET A 121 -17.65 9.87 4.28
C MET A 121 -17.27 9.37 2.87
N LEU A 122 -16.63 8.21 2.76
CA LEU A 122 -16.05 7.70 1.51
C LEU A 122 -17.08 7.42 0.40
N PRO A 123 -18.27 6.83 0.66
CA PRO A 123 -19.31 6.70 -0.36
C PRO A 123 -19.69 8.03 -1.02
N GLY A 124 -19.70 9.13 -0.25
CA GLY A 124 -19.99 10.47 -0.76
C GLY A 124 -18.94 10.97 -1.76
N ILE A 125 -17.66 10.69 -1.46
CA ILE A 125 -16.53 11.01 -2.35
C ILE A 125 -16.63 10.22 -3.65
N LEU A 126 -16.85 8.90 -3.58
CA LEU A 126 -17.00 8.07 -4.78
C LEU A 126 -18.17 8.56 -5.64
N LYS A 127 -19.31 8.91 -5.02
CA LYS A 127 -20.47 9.46 -5.71
C LYS A 127 -20.17 10.79 -6.39
N GLN A 128 -19.45 11.70 -5.74
CA GLN A 128 -19.09 13.01 -6.28
C GLN A 128 -18.29 12.89 -7.58
N PHE A 129 -17.38 11.92 -7.66
CA PHE A 129 -16.54 11.69 -8.84
C PHE A 129 -17.08 10.61 -9.79
N GLY A 130 -18.29 10.08 -9.55
CA GLY A 130 -18.91 9.06 -10.40
C GLY A 130 -18.20 7.70 -10.39
N LEU A 131 -17.46 7.40 -9.31
CA LEU A 131 -16.72 6.16 -9.12
C LEU A 131 -17.65 5.04 -8.66
N LYS A 132 -17.59 3.87 -9.32
CA LYS A 132 -18.36 2.68 -8.92
C LYS A 132 -17.65 1.88 -7.83
N SER A 133 -16.33 1.78 -7.95
CA SER A 133 -15.49 0.94 -7.11
C SER A 133 -14.07 1.52 -7.06
N VAL A 134 -13.31 1.13 -6.03
CA VAL A 134 -11.94 1.57 -5.82
C VAL A 134 -11.00 0.43 -5.45
N ILE A 135 -9.72 0.62 -5.72
CA ILE A 135 -8.62 -0.10 -5.08
C ILE A 135 -8.09 0.84 -3.99
N GLY A 136 -8.31 0.49 -2.73
CA GLY A 136 -7.91 1.33 -1.59
C GLY A 136 -6.44 1.13 -1.22
N MET A 137 -5.72 2.20 -0.91
CA MET A 137 -4.38 2.17 -0.33
C MET A 137 -4.34 3.06 0.91
N GLY A 138 -4.20 2.45 2.08
CA GLY A 138 -4.25 3.15 3.36
C GLY A 138 -3.01 2.90 4.20
N THR A 139 -2.60 3.90 4.97
CA THR A 139 -1.51 3.78 5.95
C THR A 139 -2.04 4.05 7.36
N GLY A 140 -1.77 3.17 8.32
CA GLY A 140 -2.15 3.31 9.73
C GLY A 140 -3.63 3.63 9.93
N ALA A 141 -3.95 4.85 10.36
CA ALA A 141 -5.33 5.34 10.47
C ALA A 141 -6.12 5.19 9.16
N GLY A 142 -5.54 5.56 8.03
CA GLY A 142 -6.15 5.38 6.72
C GLY A 142 -6.37 3.92 6.35
N ALA A 143 -5.48 3.02 6.77
CA ALA A 143 -5.66 1.58 6.57
C ALA A 143 -6.86 1.06 7.39
N TYR A 144 -7.03 1.52 8.63
CA TYR A 144 -8.21 1.20 9.45
C TYR A 144 -9.50 1.73 8.79
N ILE A 145 -9.51 3.00 8.35
CA ILE A 145 -10.69 3.65 7.73
C ILE A 145 -11.11 2.89 6.47
N LEU A 146 -10.16 2.58 5.57
CA LEU A 146 -10.45 1.85 4.34
C LEU A 146 -10.91 0.41 4.62
N THR A 147 -10.39 -0.23 5.68
CA THR A 147 -10.87 -1.54 6.10
C THR A 147 -12.32 -1.46 6.60
N ARG A 148 -12.65 -0.48 7.45
CA ARG A 148 -14.03 -0.25 7.91
C ARG A 148 -14.97 0.06 6.74
N PHE A 149 -14.53 0.88 5.78
CA PHE A 149 -15.28 1.18 4.57
C PHE A 149 -15.58 -0.07 3.74
N ALA A 150 -14.57 -0.93 3.51
CA ALA A 150 -14.76 -2.18 2.78
C ALA A 150 -15.66 -3.20 3.50
N LEU A 151 -15.68 -3.20 4.84
CA LEU A 151 -16.62 -4.01 5.62
C LEU A 151 -18.05 -3.50 5.47
N ASN A 152 -18.25 -2.19 5.40
CA ASN A 152 -19.57 -1.57 5.28
C ASN A 152 -20.11 -1.58 3.83
N HIS A 153 -19.22 -1.46 2.84
CA HIS A 153 -19.54 -1.32 1.41
C HIS A 153 -18.66 -2.24 0.54
N PRO A 154 -18.78 -3.57 0.69
CA PRO A 154 -17.92 -4.53 -0.01
C PRO A 154 -18.05 -4.49 -1.53
N ASP A 155 -19.16 -3.96 -2.06
CA ASP A 155 -19.42 -3.77 -3.49
C ASP A 155 -18.66 -2.58 -4.08
N MET A 156 -18.21 -1.64 -3.25
CA MET A 156 -17.46 -0.45 -3.68
C MET A 156 -15.94 -0.63 -3.59
N VAL A 157 -15.44 -1.76 -3.09
CA VAL A 157 -14.00 -1.98 -2.87
C VAL A 157 -13.55 -3.27 -3.55
N GLU A 158 -12.68 -3.13 -4.56
CA GLU A 158 -12.16 -4.26 -5.31
C GLU A 158 -10.92 -4.89 -4.68
N GLY A 159 -10.17 -4.12 -3.90
CA GLY A 159 -9.00 -4.61 -3.19
C GLY A 159 -8.42 -3.54 -2.27
N LEU A 160 -7.65 -3.97 -1.26
CA LEU A 160 -7.02 -3.09 -0.28
C LEU A 160 -5.51 -3.33 -0.16
N VAL A 161 -4.73 -2.26 -0.17
CA VAL A 161 -3.34 -2.24 0.28
C VAL A 161 -3.30 -1.55 1.64
N LEU A 162 -2.96 -2.30 2.69
CA LEU A 162 -3.05 -1.85 4.07
C LEU A 162 -1.64 -1.81 4.67
N ILE A 163 -1.08 -0.61 4.72
CA ILE A 163 0.26 -0.34 5.25
C ILE A 163 0.15 -0.04 6.75
N ASN A 164 0.88 -0.77 7.59
CA ASN A 164 0.89 -0.56 9.05
C ASN A 164 -0.50 -0.55 9.71
N VAL A 165 -1.45 -1.35 9.22
CA VAL A 165 -2.79 -1.42 9.81
C VAL A 165 -2.74 -1.95 11.23
N ASN A 166 -3.46 -1.30 12.15
CA ASN A 166 -3.74 -1.82 13.48
C ASN A 166 -5.25 -2.02 13.66
N PRO A 167 -5.74 -3.27 13.68
CA PRO A 167 -7.17 -3.56 13.79
C PRO A 167 -7.69 -3.45 15.23
N CYS A 168 -6.83 -3.25 16.22
CA CYS A 168 -7.19 -3.25 17.64
C CYS A 168 -7.10 -1.84 18.23
N ALA A 169 -7.92 -1.59 19.24
CA ALA A 169 -7.93 -0.39 20.07
C ALA A 169 -6.84 -0.40 21.15
N GLU A 170 -5.94 -1.39 21.15
CA GLU A 170 -4.93 -1.52 22.21
C GLU A 170 -4.02 -0.29 22.36
N GLY A 171 -3.71 -0.03 23.63
CA GLY A 171 -3.39 1.27 24.18
C GLY A 171 -2.02 1.81 23.83
N TRP A 172 -1.98 2.71 22.84
CA TRP A 172 -1.06 3.85 22.89
C TRP A 172 -1.26 4.70 24.18
N MET A 173 -2.39 4.51 24.88
CA MET A 173 -2.77 5.20 26.12
C MET A 173 -1.77 5.01 27.27
N ASP A 174 -1.07 3.87 27.39
CA ASP A 174 -0.11 3.68 28.48
C ASP A 174 1.09 4.64 28.37
N TRP A 175 1.49 5.01 27.14
CA TRP A 175 2.53 6.01 26.92
C TRP A 175 1.99 7.45 27.07
N ALA A 176 0.81 7.73 26.50
CA ALA A 176 0.18 9.05 26.57
C ALA A 176 -0.16 9.43 28.03
N ALA A 177 -0.71 8.51 28.82
CA ALA A 177 -1.03 8.71 30.24
C ALA A 177 0.16 9.23 31.06
N THR A 178 1.37 8.81 30.73
CA THR A 178 2.61 9.24 31.40
C THR A 178 3.21 10.58 30.90
N LYS A 179 2.71 11.17 29.81
CA LYS A 179 3.27 12.39 29.19
C LYS A 179 2.29 13.56 29.03
N ILE A 180 1.03 13.41 29.45
CA ILE A 180 -0.02 14.44 29.37
C ILE A 180 0.29 15.73 30.18
N SER A 181 1.30 15.74 31.05
CA SER A 181 1.66 16.94 31.82
C SER A 181 2.43 18.03 31.02
N GLY A 182 2.68 17.87 29.72
CA GLY A 182 3.37 18.87 28.86
C GLY A 182 2.79 18.97 27.44
N TRP A 183 1.66 19.66 27.29
CA TRP A 183 0.62 19.32 26.31
C TRP A 183 0.67 19.97 24.90
N ALA A 184 1.79 20.55 24.47
CA ALA A 184 1.96 21.02 23.07
C ALA A 184 3.24 20.50 22.40
N HIS A 185 4.32 20.38 23.17
CA HIS A 185 5.60 19.86 22.65
C HIS A 185 5.63 18.34 22.47
N ALA A 186 4.65 17.60 23.01
CA ALA A 186 4.62 16.14 22.95
C ALA A 186 3.94 15.57 21.68
N LEU A 187 3.11 16.35 20.96
CA LEU A 187 2.34 15.83 19.83
C LEU A 187 3.23 15.44 18.63
N PRO A 188 4.18 16.28 18.16
CA PRO A 188 5.08 15.86 17.09
C PRO A 188 5.92 14.65 17.47
N ASP A 189 6.44 14.58 18.69
CA ASP A 189 7.24 13.44 19.14
C ASP A 189 6.42 12.16 19.29
N MET A 190 5.15 12.27 19.70
CA MET A 190 4.20 11.15 19.70
C MET A 190 3.98 10.62 18.28
N VAL A 191 3.64 11.51 17.35
CA VAL A 191 3.41 11.14 15.94
C VAL A 191 4.67 10.51 15.35
N ILE A 192 5.84 11.09 15.57
CA ILE A 192 7.11 10.51 15.11
C ILE A 192 7.33 9.10 15.68
N SER A 193 7.02 8.89 16.96
CA SER A 193 7.15 7.57 17.61
C SER A 193 6.10 6.55 17.14
N HIS A 194 4.95 7.02 16.64
CA HIS A 194 3.94 6.19 16.00
C HIS A 194 4.37 5.79 14.58
N LEU A 195 4.91 6.74 13.81
CA LEU A 195 5.26 6.53 12.42
C LEU A 195 6.56 5.74 12.24
N PHE A 196 7.56 5.95 13.11
CA PHE A 196 8.92 5.45 12.91
C PHE A 196 9.39 4.54 14.04
N SER A 197 10.25 3.59 13.67
CA SER A 197 10.93 2.74 14.64
C SER A 197 11.91 3.54 15.50
N LYS A 198 12.22 3.03 16.70
CA LYS A 198 13.24 3.65 17.56
C LYS A 198 14.59 3.76 16.85
N ASP A 199 14.97 2.76 16.07
CA ASP A 199 16.24 2.76 15.35
C ASP A 199 16.26 3.85 14.28
N GLU A 200 15.21 3.98 13.47
CA GLU A 200 15.09 5.06 12.48
C GLU A 200 15.15 6.46 13.11
N ILE A 201 14.50 6.64 14.26
CA ILE A 201 14.51 7.92 14.99
C ILE A 201 15.94 8.34 15.35
N HIS A 202 16.83 7.38 15.64
CA HIS A 202 18.23 7.67 15.98
C HIS A 202 19.16 7.68 14.75
N SER A 203 18.91 6.83 13.74
CA SER A 203 19.81 6.62 12.60
C SER A 203 19.54 7.53 11.41
N SER A 204 18.28 7.94 11.20
CA SER A 204 17.81 8.60 9.98
C SER A 204 17.42 10.06 10.24
N GLN A 205 18.35 10.85 10.77
CA GLN A 205 18.07 12.19 11.30
C GLN A 205 17.42 13.13 10.28
N ASP A 206 17.85 13.12 9.01
CA ASP A 206 17.30 14.01 7.99
C ASP A 206 15.84 13.70 7.64
N LEU A 207 15.50 12.41 7.51
CA LEU A 207 14.13 11.95 7.27
C LEU A 207 13.23 12.36 8.45
N ILE A 208 13.67 12.02 9.66
CA ILE A 208 12.93 12.29 10.89
C ILE A 208 12.79 13.80 11.13
N HIS A 209 13.80 14.59 10.81
CA HIS A 209 13.74 16.04 10.87
C HIS A 209 12.73 16.60 9.87
N THR A 210 12.72 16.10 8.64
CA THR A 210 11.78 16.52 7.59
C THR A 210 10.32 16.29 8.02
N TYR A 211 9.99 15.09 8.48
CA TYR A 211 8.64 14.78 8.97
C TYR A 211 8.27 15.58 10.22
N ARG A 212 9.22 15.77 11.16
CA ARG A 212 8.97 16.60 12.35
C ARG A 212 8.68 18.06 11.97
N GLN A 213 9.41 18.63 11.02
CA GLN A 213 9.16 20.00 10.54
C GLN A 213 7.81 20.10 9.84
N HIS A 214 7.45 19.12 9.01
CA HIS A 214 6.12 19.06 8.39
C HIS A 214 5.01 19.06 9.43
N ILE A 215 5.11 18.16 10.42
CA ILE A 215 4.13 18.08 11.51
C ILE A 215 4.04 19.41 12.27
N LEU A 216 5.15 20.12 12.49
CA LEU A 216 5.17 21.37 13.25
C LEU A 216 4.66 22.60 12.47
N ASN A 217 5.03 22.71 11.20
CA ASN A 217 4.92 23.96 10.45
C ASN A 217 3.81 23.94 9.39
N ASP A 218 3.54 22.77 8.79
CA ASP A 218 2.65 22.68 7.63
C ASP A 218 1.26 22.22 8.04
N MET A 219 1.16 21.42 9.12
CA MET A 219 -0.11 20.90 9.62
C MET A 219 -0.75 21.83 10.67
N ASN A 220 -2.08 21.91 10.64
CA ASN A 220 -2.85 22.61 11.67
C ASN A 220 -2.84 21.81 12.99
N GLN A 221 -2.13 22.30 14.00
CA GLN A 221 -1.94 21.57 15.27
C GLN A 221 -3.25 21.23 15.99
N ASN A 222 -4.23 22.14 15.97
CA ASN A 222 -5.53 21.91 16.61
C ASN A 222 -6.29 20.77 15.91
N ASN A 223 -6.29 20.77 14.58
CA ASN A 223 -6.97 19.74 13.79
C ASN A 223 -6.24 18.40 13.90
N LEU A 224 -4.91 18.41 13.92
CA LEU A 224 -4.10 17.19 14.09
C LEU A 224 -4.42 16.53 15.44
N HIS A 225 -4.50 17.30 16.52
CA HIS A 225 -4.85 16.77 17.83
C HIS A 225 -6.23 16.09 17.83
N LEU A 226 -7.21 16.66 17.12
CA LEU A 226 -8.55 16.06 16.96
C LEU A 226 -8.50 14.73 16.20
N PHE A 227 -7.75 14.67 15.08
CA PHE A 227 -7.63 13.45 14.29
C PHE A 227 -6.91 12.34 15.05
N VAL A 228 -5.80 12.69 15.74
CA VAL A 228 -5.07 11.77 16.61
C VAL A 228 -5.98 11.22 17.71
N ASN A 229 -6.75 12.07 18.39
CA ASN A 229 -7.70 11.62 19.42
C ASN A 229 -8.78 10.69 18.85
N SER A 230 -9.27 10.94 17.64
CA SER A 230 -10.22 10.07 16.95
C SER A 230 -9.63 8.69 16.69
N TYR A 231 -8.42 8.62 16.11
CA TYR A 231 -7.72 7.35 15.88
C TYR A 231 -7.48 6.58 17.16
N ASN A 232 -7.14 7.29 18.22
CA ASN A 232 -6.81 6.76 19.52
C ASN A 232 -8.00 6.30 20.36
N SER A 233 -9.19 6.75 19.99
CA SER A 233 -10.47 6.34 20.58
C SER A 233 -11.22 5.34 19.69
N ARG A 234 -10.55 4.78 18.68
CA ARG A 234 -11.13 3.77 17.79
C ARG A 234 -11.52 2.53 18.59
N ARG A 235 -12.50 1.81 18.06
CA ARG A 235 -12.85 0.46 18.52
C ARG A 235 -12.07 -0.59 17.73
N ASP A 236 -12.18 -1.84 18.16
CA ASP A 236 -11.65 -2.96 17.39
C ASP A 236 -12.39 -3.09 16.04
N LEU A 237 -11.65 -3.50 15.01
CA LEU A 237 -12.24 -4.13 13.84
C LEU A 237 -12.68 -5.53 14.26
N ASP A 238 -14.00 -5.73 14.37
CA ASP A 238 -14.64 -7.02 14.65
C ASP A 238 -14.54 -7.97 13.44
N ILE A 239 -13.31 -8.26 13.01
CA ILE A 239 -12.98 -9.19 11.94
C ILE A 239 -12.48 -10.51 12.52
N GLU A 240 -12.98 -11.61 11.97
CA GLU A 240 -12.55 -12.95 12.33
C GLU A 240 -12.19 -13.75 11.08
N ARG A 241 -11.24 -14.67 11.24
CA ARG A 241 -10.81 -15.53 10.14
C ARG A 241 -11.94 -16.51 9.82
N PRO A 242 -12.42 -16.58 8.56
CA PRO A 242 -13.46 -17.52 8.20
C PRO A 242 -12.98 -18.96 8.33
N VAL A 243 -13.78 -19.77 9.02
CA VAL A 243 -13.61 -21.23 9.11
C VAL A 243 -14.71 -21.88 8.28
N PRO A 244 -14.41 -22.94 7.49
CA PRO A 244 -15.44 -23.63 6.71
C PRO A 244 -16.66 -23.99 7.55
N GLY A 245 -17.84 -23.56 7.11
CA GLY A 245 -19.12 -23.81 7.81
C GLY A 245 -19.53 -22.74 8.84
N THR A 246 -18.73 -21.69 9.06
CA THR A 246 -19.07 -20.57 9.94
C THR A 246 -19.24 -19.28 9.14
N SER A 247 -20.27 -18.49 9.46
CA SER A 247 -20.43 -17.14 8.95
C SER A 247 -19.79 -16.16 9.92
N VAL A 248 -18.72 -15.49 9.50
CA VAL A 248 -18.02 -14.45 10.28
C VAL A 248 -17.93 -13.17 9.47
N VAL A 249 -17.73 -12.04 10.15
CA VAL A 249 -17.43 -10.77 9.49
C VAL A 249 -15.95 -10.74 9.13
N THR A 250 -15.65 -10.54 7.86
CA THR A 250 -14.28 -10.38 7.35
C THR A 250 -14.29 -9.64 6.01
N LEU A 251 -13.12 -9.27 5.49
CA LEU A 251 -12.99 -8.63 4.18
C LEU A 251 -13.41 -9.59 3.04
N GLN A 252 -14.22 -9.08 2.11
CA GLN A 252 -14.68 -9.86 0.96
C GLN A 252 -13.76 -9.71 -0.27
N CYS A 253 -12.99 -8.63 -0.32
CA CYS A 253 -12.02 -8.31 -1.38
C CYS A 253 -10.61 -8.82 -1.04
N PRO A 254 -9.72 -8.98 -2.05
CA PRO A 254 -8.30 -9.21 -1.83
C PRO A 254 -7.64 -8.11 -0.98
N ALA A 255 -6.71 -8.50 -0.12
CA ALA A 255 -5.97 -7.57 0.72
C ALA A 255 -4.45 -7.85 0.68
N LEU A 256 -3.65 -6.81 0.47
CA LEU A 256 -2.21 -6.83 0.62
C LEU A 256 -1.84 -6.07 1.90
N LEU A 257 -1.45 -6.80 2.93
CA LEU A 257 -0.92 -6.22 4.16
C LEU A 257 0.57 -5.93 4.00
N VAL A 258 1.01 -4.72 4.33
CA VAL A 258 2.41 -4.30 4.17
C VAL A 258 2.94 -3.75 5.48
N VAL A 259 4.13 -4.18 5.88
CA VAL A 259 4.82 -3.66 7.06
C VAL A 259 6.33 -3.78 6.89
N GLY A 260 7.08 -2.79 7.37
CA GLY A 260 8.53 -2.88 7.46
C GLY A 260 8.96 -3.85 8.57
N ASP A 261 10.08 -4.54 8.41
CA ASP A 261 10.55 -5.53 9.38
C ASP A 261 10.94 -4.94 10.75
N SER A 262 11.31 -3.66 10.79
CA SER A 262 11.58 -2.89 12.02
C SER A 262 10.47 -1.92 12.41
N SER A 263 9.34 -1.89 11.69
CA SER A 263 8.21 -0.99 11.96
C SER A 263 7.62 -1.18 13.36
N PRO A 264 7.16 -0.11 14.05
CA PRO A 264 6.42 -0.25 15.30
C PRO A 264 5.08 -1.00 15.17
N ALA A 265 4.58 -1.17 13.94
CA ALA A 265 3.29 -1.81 13.66
C ALA A 265 3.37 -3.31 13.32
N VAL A 266 4.56 -3.96 13.39
CA VAL A 266 4.74 -5.36 12.97
C VAL A 266 3.74 -6.30 13.63
N ASP A 267 3.63 -6.27 14.96
CA ASP A 267 2.76 -7.19 15.70
C ASP A 267 1.28 -6.95 15.34
N ALA A 268 0.86 -5.69 15.29
CA ALA A 268 -0.51 -5.33 14.93
C ALA A 268 -0.90 -5.77 13.50
N VAL A 269 0.01 -5.68 12.54
CA VAL A 269 -0.22 -6.13 11.17
C VAL A 269 -0.27 -7.66 11.08
N VAL A 270 0.57 -8.36 11.86
CA VAL A 270 0.54 -9.83 11.95
C VAL A 270 -0.77 -10.31 12.59
N ASP A 271 -1.23 -9.62 13.64
CA ASP A 271 -2.52 -9.91 14.28
C ASP A 271 -3.70 -9.65 13.33
N CYS A 272 -3.63 -8.60 12.52
CA CYS A 272 -4.60 -8.35 11.45
C CYS A 272 -4.62 -9.51 10.45
N ASN A 273 -3.46 -9.95 9.97
CA ASN A 273 -3.34 -11.08 9.06
C ASN A 273 -3.96 -12.37 9.66
N ALA A 274 -3.76 -12.62 10.95
CA ALA A 274 -4.32 -13.76 11.65
C ALA A 274 -5.86 -13.78 11.62
N LYS A 275 -6.50 -12.61 11.55
CA LYS A 275 -7.96 -12.44 11.50
C LYS A 275 -8.56 -12.40 10.09
N LEU A 276 -7.75 -12.36 9.03
CA LEU A 276 -8.24 -12.29 7.64
C LEU A 276 -8.24 -13.66 6.93
N ASP A 277 -8.99 -13.74 5.83
CA ASP A 277 -9.06 -14.92 4.96
C ASP A 277 -7.72 -15.14 4.22
N PRO A 278 -6.97 -16.21 4.53
CA PRO A 278 -5.67 -16.47 3.92
C PRO A 278 -5.73 -16.77 2.42
N THR A 279 -6.91 -17.04 1.84
CA THR A 279 -7.06 -17.28 0.40
C THR A 279 -7.11 -15.98 -0.42
N LYS A 280 -7.38 -14.85 0.25
CA LYS A 280 -7.51 -13.52 -0.36
C LYS A 280 -6.51 -12.50 0.20
N THR A 281 -5.85 -12.83 1.31
CA THR A 281 -4.92 -11.93 1.99
C THR A 281 -3.48 -12.39 1.82
N THR A 282 -2.60 -11.44 1.47
CA THR A 282 -1.15 -11.64 1.43
C THR A 282 -0.47 -10.69 2.41
N LEU A 283 0.45 -11.22 3.22
CA LEU A 283 1.30 -10.43 4.10
C LEU A 283 2.68 -10.23 3.47
N LEU A 284 3.07 -8.98 3.26
CA LEU A 284 4.38 -8.56 2.80
C LEU A 284 5.14 -7.87 3.94
N LYS A 285 6.05 -8.59 4.56
CA LYS A 285 7.04 -8.02 5.49
C LYS A 285 8.27 -7.57 4.69
N MET A 286 8.49 -6.26 4.62
CA MET A 286 9.58 -5.67 3.83
C MET A 286 10.87 -5.65 4.63
N ALA A 287 11.88 -6.37 4.14
CA ALA A 287 13.20 -6.42 4.76
C ALA A 287 13.93 -5.06 4.66
N ASP A 288 14.70 -4.73 5.70
CA ASP A 288 15.49 -3.49 5.82
C ASP A 288 14.61 -2.23 5.73
N CYS A 289 13.40 -2.30 6.29
CA CYS A 289 12.38 -1.27 6.14
C CYS A 289 11.72 -1.00 7.49
N GLY A 290 11.59 0.26 7.85
CA GLY A 290 10.94 0.65 9.09
C GLY A 290 9.54 1.19 8.87
N GLY A 291 9.31 2.38 9.42
CA GLY A 291 8.01 2.97 9.64
C GLY A 291 7.18 3.29 8.40
N LEU A 292 7.81 3.77 7.32
CA LEU A 292 7.11 4.22 6.12
C LEU A 292 7.63 3.48 4.88
N PRO A 293 7.12 2.28 4.55
CA PRO A 293 7.57 1.50 3.41
C PRO A 293 7.44 2.22 2.06
N GLN A 294 6.39 3.04 1.92
CA GLN A 294 6.13 3.84 0.73
C GLN A 294 7.10 5.01 0.51
N VAL A 295 7.90 5.33 1.54
CA VAL A 295 8.92 6.40 1.50
C VAL A 295 10.32 5.80 1.44
N SER A 296 10.57 4.78 2.26
CA SER A 296 11.89 4.17 2.40
C SER A 296 12.22 3.18 1.28
N GLN A 297 11.22 2.45 0.76
CA GLN A 297 11.41 1.46 -0.30
C GLN A 297 10.30 1.53 -1.38
N PRO A 298 10.04 2.71 -1.99
CA PRO A 298 8.95 2.91 -2.94
C PRO A 298 9.03 1.97 -4.16
N ALA A 299 10.23 1.64 -4.64
CA ALA A 299 10.42 0.70 -5.75
C ALA A 299 9.85 -0.70 -5.46
N LYS A 300 10.19 -1.26 -4.28
CA LYS A 300 9.72 -2.59 -3.88
C LYS A 300 8.21 -2.59 -3.63
N LEU A 301 7.68 -1.50 -3.06
CA LEU A 301 6.24 -1.36 -2.84
C LEU A 301 5.46 -1.19 -4.16
N ALA A 302 5.99 -0.41 -5.11
CA ALA A 302 5.39 -0.26 -6.44
C ALA A 302 5.36 -1.60 -7.19
N GLU A 303 6.44 -2.40 -7.11
CA GLU A 303 6.46 -3.74 -7.68
C GLU A 303 5.42 -4.67 -7.02
N ALA A 304 5.33 -4.68 -5.68
CA ALA A 304 4.33 -5.45 -4.96
C ALA A 304 2.89 -5.02 -5.34
N PHE A 305 2.65 -3.71 -5.45
CA PHE A 305 1.36 -3.18 -5.86
C PHE A 305 1.01 -3.55 -7.31
N LYS A 306 1.98 -3.55 -8.22
CA LYS A 306 1.79 -4.04 -9.59
C LYS A 306 1.31 -5.49 -9.59
N TYR A 307 1.95 -6.38 -8.84
CA TYR A 307 1.54 -7.78 -8.76
C TYR A 307 0.15 -7.96 -8.13
N PHE A 308 -0.18 -7.16 -7.12
CA PHE A 308 -1.51 -7.16 -6.51
C PHE A 308 -2.61 -6.79 -7.53
N ILE A 309 -2.39 -5.69 -8.27
CA ILE A 309 -3.29 -5.25 -9.35
C ILE A 309 -3.41 -6.32 -10.46
N GLN A 310 -2.30 -6.97 -10.83
CA GLN A 310 -2.29 -8.06 -11.81
C GLN A 310 -3.07 -9.29 -11.33
N GLY A 311 -2.98 -9.63 -10.04
CA GLY A 311 -3.76 -10.71 -9.44
C GLY A 311 -5.27 -10.47 -9.51
N MET A 312 -5.71 -9.21 -9.56
CA MET A 312 -7.11 -8.82 -9.76
C MET A 312 -7.53 -8.81 -11.25
N GLY A 313 -6.62 -9.12 -12.18
CA GLY A 313 -6.90 -9.15 -13.62
C GLY A 313 -6.66 -7.82 -14.35
N TYR A 314 -6.12 -6.81 -13.66
CA TYR A 314 -5.76 -5.53 -14.27
C TYR A 314 -4.33 -5.54 -14.80
N MET A 315 -4.04 -4.72 -15.81
CA MET A 315 -2.69 -4.59 -16.41
C MET A 315 -2.00 -5.93 -16.76
N PRO A 316 -2.67 -6.90 -17.43
CA PRO A 316 -2.09 -8.22 -17.71
C PRO A 316 -0.88 -8.16 -18.66
N SER A 317 -0.77 -7.11 -19.47
CA SER A 317 0.32 -6.90 -20.43
C SER A 317 1.50 -6.11 -19.85
N ALA A 318 1.42 -5.63 -18.61
CA ALA A 318 2.54 -4.93 -17.98
C ALA A 318 3.64 -5.95 -17.65
N SER A 319 4.84 -5.71 -18.17
CA SER A 319 5.95 -6.64 -17.99
C SER A 319 6.36 -6.73 -16.52
N MET A 320 6.74 -7.93 -16.07
CA MET A 320 7.34 -8.10 -14.75
C MET A 320 8.72 -7.42 -14.75
N THR A 321 8.91 -6.41 -13.90
CA THR A 321 10.14 -5.60 -13.84
C THR A 321 11.39 -6.47 -13.65
N ARG A 322 11.27 -7.55 -12.87
CA ARG A 322 12.35 -8.52 -12.61
C ARG A 322 12.78 -9.31 -13.85
N LEU A 323 11.87 -9.64 -14.75
CA LEU A 323 12.17 -10.37 -16.00
C LEU A 323 12.83 -9.47 -17.06
N MET A 324 12.51 -8.17 -17.09
CA MET A 324 13.15 -7.23 -18.03
C MET A 324 14.57 -6.86 -17.62
N ARG A 325 14.83 -6.59 -16.33
CA ARG A 325 16.19 -6.26 -15.87
C ARG A 325 17.16 -7.45 -15.98
N SER A 326 16.65 -8.68 -15.95
CA SER A 326 17.45 -9.88 -16.23
C SER A 326 17.78 -10.06 -17.73
N ARG A 327 17.00 -9.50 -18.66
CA ARG A 327 17.23 -9.64 -20.11
C ARG A 327 18.25 -8.65 -20.66
N THR A 328 18.52 -7.55 -19.97
CA THR A 328 19.51 -6.55 -20.39
C THR A 328 20.93 -6.80 -19.85
N ALA A 329 21.13 -7.77 -18.96
CA ALA A 329 22.46 -8.15 -18.45
C ALA A 329 23.16 -9.26 -19.28
N SER A 330 22.56 -9.72 -20.38
CA SER A 330 23.15 -10.77 -21.24
C SER A 330 23.03 -10.39 -22.71
N GLY A 331 23.91 -9.48 -23.14
CA GLY A 331 23.90 -8.99 -24.52
C GLY A 331 25.16 -8.26 -24.96
N SER A 332 26.32 -8.57 -24.39
CA SER A 332 27.61 -8.10 -24.88
C SER A 332 28.22 -9.09 -25.89
N SER A 333 27.68 -9.11 -27.10
CA SER A 333 28.40 -9.56 -28.29
C SER A 333 27.60 -9.23 -29.54
N VAL A 334 28.03 -8.22 -30.30
CA VAL A 334 28.32 -8.28 -31.76
C VAL A 334 28.54 -6.87 -32.30
N ALA A 335 29.80 -6.40 -32.26
CA ALA A 335 30.26 -5.41 -33.23
C ALA A 335 31.01 -6.20 -34.31
N SER A 336 30.39 -6.44 -35.46
CA SER A 336 31.09 -6.80 -36.70
C SER A 336 30.17 -6.66 -37.91
N LEU A 337 30.57 -5.71 -38.76
CA LEU A 337 30.48 -5.68 -40.23
C LEU A 337 29.23 -5.07 -40.88
N GLU A 338 29.45 -3.85 -41.36
CA GLU A 338 28.82 -3.26 -42.55
C GLU A 338 28.86 -4.21 -43.76
N GLY A 339 27.78 -4.18 -44.55
CA GLY A 339 27.71 -4.96 -45.79
C GLY A 339 26.39 -4.80 -46.52
N ASN A 340 26.16 -3.60 -47.06
CA ASN A 340 25.05 -3.27 -47.94
C ASN A 340 25.08 -4.14 -49.22
N ARG A 341 24.01 -4.88 -49.54
CA ARG A 341 23.69 -5.28 -50.94
C ARG A 341 22.26 -5.81 -51.11
N SER A 342 21.56 -5.14 -52.01
CA SER A 342 20.20 -5.32 -52.50
C SER A 342 19.90 -6.70 -53.10
N ARG A 343 18.63 -7.13 -53.05
CA ARG A 343 18.07 -8.16 -53.95
C ARG A 343 16.67 -7.76 -54.43
N SER A 344 16.56 -7.61 -55.75
CA SER A 344 15.32 -7.65 -56.54
C SER A 344 15.09 -9.06 -57.11
N HIS A 345 13.81 -9.41 -57.26
CA HIS A 345 13.13 -10.30 -58.25
C HIS A 345 13.95 -11.35 -59.04
N THR A 346 13.54 -12.61 -59.26
CA THR A 346 12.29 -13.15 -59.87
C THR A 346 12.24 -14.69 -59.74
N GLY A 347 11.04 -15.28 -59.88
CA GLY A 347 10.80 -16.29 -60.94
C GLY A 347 10.80 -17.79 -60.64
N GLU A 348 9.58 -18.37 -60.60
CA GLU A 348 9.10 -19.65 -61.15
C GLU A 348 9.89 -20.98 -61.04
N GLY A 349 9.18 -22.07 -60.70
CA GLY A 349 9.68 -23.43 -60.94
C GLY A 349 8.83 -24.56 -60.34
N SER A 350 8.05 -25.21 -61.20
CA SER A 350 7.06 -26.27 -60.98
C SER A 350 7.58 -27.62 -60.42
N ARG A 351 6.65 -28.37 -59.78
CA ARG A 351 6.40 -29.83 -59.86
C ARG A 351 7.38 -30.83 -59.21
N SER A 352 6.91 -31.61 -58.22
CA SER A 352 6.36 -32.98 -58.41
C SER A 352 6.37 -33.85 -57.14
N ARG A 353 5.36 -34.72 -57.08
CA ARG A 353 5.03 -35.78 -56.11
C ARG A 353 6.12 -36.84 -55.92
N SER A 354 6.13 -37.50 -54.76
CA SER A 354 5.91 -38.96 -54.68
C SER A 354 5.73 -39.46 -53.23
N HIS A 355 4.83 -40.44 -53.11
CA HIS A 355 4.51 -41.26 -51.93
C HIS A 355 5.62 -42.28 -51.63
N THR A 356 5.65 -42.83 -50.41
CA THR A 356 5.40 -44.26 -50.10
C THR A 356 5.80 -44.61 -48.66
N GLY A 357 5.12 -45.60 -48.07
CA GLY A 357 5.81 -46.59 -47.23
C GLY A 357 5.25 -46.83 -45.83
N GLU A 358 4.58 -47.96 -45.67
CA GLU A 358 3.95 -48.53 -44.48
C GLU A 358 4.90 -48.95 -43.34
N GLY A 359 4.35 -49.19 -42.13
CA GLY A 359 5.11 -49.81 -41.03
C GLY A 359 4.28 -50.13 -39.77
N SER A 360 3.49 -51.21 -39.85
CA SER A 360 2.74 -51.98 -38.84
C SER A 360 3.14 -51.98 -37.34
N ARG A 361 2.07 -51.95 -36.50
CA ARG A 361 1.72 -52.88 -35.38
C ARG A 361 2.49 -52.87 -34.03
N SER A 362 1.79 -52.50 -32.96
CA SER A 362 1.06 -53.40 -32.02
C SER A 362 1.15 -53.00 -30.53
N ARG A 363 -0.04 -53.04 -29.89
CA ARG A 363 -0.35 -52.89 -28.47
C ARG A 363 0.10 -54.09 -27.62
N SER A 364 0.27 -53.88 -26.31
CA SER A 364 -0.26 -54.80 -25.30
C SER A 364 -0.57 -54.08 -23.98
N HIS A 365 -1.76 -54.39 -23.44
CA HIS A 365 -2.26 -54.09 -22.09
C HIS A 365 -2.03 -55.30 -21.17
N THR A 366 -2.07 -55.09 -19.85
CA THR A 366 -2.67 -55.91 -18.76
C THR A 366 -2.02 -55.48 -17.42
N SER A 367 -2.59 -55.63 -16.22
CA SER A 367 -3.94 -55.62 -15.61
C SER A 367 -3.72 -55.78 -14.09
N GLU A 368 -4.68 -55.37 -13.28
CA GLU A 368 -4.72 -55.36 -11.80
C GLU A 368 -4.46 -56.71 -11.09
N ALA A 369 -4.09 -56.65 -9.80
CA ALA A 369 -4.41 -57.69 -8.82
C ALA A 369 -4.52 -57.16 -7.38
N ILE A 370 -5.68 -57.45 -6.78
CA ILE A 370 -6.12 -57.26 -5.39
C ILE A 370 -5.56 -58.39 -4.49
N ARG A 371 -5.24 -58.11 -3.20
CA ARG A 371 -5.28 -59.12 -2.12
C ARG A 371 -5.72 -58.54 -0.75
N ASN A 372 -6.74 -59.18 -0.18
CA ASN A 372 -7.24 -59.09 1.20
C ASN A 372 -6.37 -59.90 2.19
N ARG A 373 -6.34 -59.50 3.47
CA ARG A 373 -6.58 -60.36 4.66
C ARG A 373 -6.66 -59.59 5.99
N ALA A 374 -7.32 -60.22 6.97
CA ALA A 374 -7.99 -59.68 8.16
C ALA A 374 -7.39 -60.11 9.52
N HIS A 375 -8.03 -59.63 10.61
CA HIS A 375 -7.90 -59.94 12.07
C HIS A 375 -6.79 -59.18 12.83
N ALA A 376 -6.94 -58.69 14.08
CA ALA A 376 -7.77 -59.12 15.21
C ALA A 376 -8.07 -57.99 16.25
N ASP A 377 -9.10 -58.20 17.09
CA ASP A 377 -9.53 -57.46 18.28
C ASP A 377 -8.44 -57.26 19.37
N THR A 378 -8.47 -56.12 20.07
CA THR A 378 -8.50 -56.13 21.56
C THR A 378 -9.04 -54.82 22.13
N ARG A 379 -9.99 -54.99 23.05
CA ARG A 379 -10.75 -54.02 23.84
C ARG A 379 -10.11 -53.91 25.23
N ILE A 380 -9.85 -52.71 25.74
CA ILE A 380 -9.73 -52.46 27.20
C ILE A 380 -10.36 -51.09 27.52
N GLU A 381 -11.48 -51.13 28.24
CA GLU A 381 -12.03 -50.03 29.04
C GLU A 381 -11.34 -50.04 30.41
N LEU A 382 -10.88 -48.89 30.92
CA LEU A 382 -10.84 -48.57 32.35
C LEU A 382 -11.02 -47.04 32.52
N THR A 383 -12.04 -46.66 33.28
CA THR A 383 -12.34 -45.29 33.74
C THR A 383 -11.71 -45.04 35.13
N PRO A 384 -11.96 -43.90 35.82
CA PRO A 384 -11.02 -42.80 35.97
C PRO A 384 -10.49 -42.67 37.42
N ASN A 385 -9.43 -41.89 37.64
CA ASN A 385 -9.21 -41.31 38.96
C ASN A 385 -8.53 -39.94 38.90
N SER A 386 -9.10 -39.03 39.67
CA SER A 386 -8.73 -37.65 39.92
C SER A 386 -7.38 -37.52 40.63
N ALA A 387 -6.62 -36.45 40.35
CA ALA A 387 -6.04 -35.57 41.36
C ALA A 387 -5.17 -34.47 40.71
N ASN A 388 -5.26 -33.29 41.32
CA ASN A 388 -4.48 -32.08 41.10
C ASN A 388 -2.97 -32.32 41.12
N ASN A 389 -2.22 -31.62 40.26
CA ASN A 389 -1.29 -30.58 40.71
C ASN A 389 -0.60 -29.89 39.53
N ALA A 390 -0.43 -28.58 39.71
CA ALA A 390 0.39 -27.70 38.90
C ALA A 390 1.86 -28.11 38.95
N GLU A 391 2.56 -28.04 37.82
CA GLU A 391 3.86 -27.36 37.69
C GLU A 391 4.36 -27.36 36.24
N GLN A 392 5.18 -26.35 35.95
CA GLN A 392 5.68 -25.89 34.67
C GLN A 392 6.49 -26.94 33.89
N SER A 393 6.29 -27.00 32.58
CA SER A 393 7.36 -27.35 31.64
C SER A 393 7.07 -26.80 30.23
N SER A 394 7.92 -25.88 29.78
CA SER A 394 7.97 -25.34 28.42
C SER A 394 8.18 -26.43 27.35
N PRO A 395 7.59 -26.32 26.15
CA PRO A 395 8.05 -27.10 25.01
C PRO A 395 9.00 -26.30 24.12
N LYS A 396 10.10 -26.97 23.78
CA LYS A 396 11.11 -26.60 22.79
C LYS A 396 10.47 -26.45 21.40
N SER A 397 10.83 -25.39 20.70
CA SER A 397 10.48 -25.17 19.29
C SER A 397 11.31 -26.10 18.39
N MET A 398 10.65 -26.80 17.47
CA MET A 398 11.27 -27.52 16.35
C MET A 398 11.39 -26.56 15.17
N GLU A 399 12.63 -26.33 14.72
CA GLU A 399 12.93 -25.75 13.42
C GLU A 399 12.52 -26.74 12.32
N VAL A 400 11.84 -26.24 11.29
CA VAL A 400 11.73 -26.92 9.99
C VAL A 400 12.10 -25.89 8.92
N SER A 401 13.26 -26.11 8.30
CA SER A 401 13.71 -25.41 7.10
C SER A 401 12.92 -25.89 5.88
N CYS A 402 12.46 -24.93 5.08
CA CYS A 402 12.29 -25.05 3.63
C CYS A 402 12.65 -23.69 3.01
#